data_AF-A0A7X5N1P5-F1
#
_entry.id   AF-A0A7X5N1P5-F1
#
_cell.length_a   1.000
_cell.length_b   1.000
_cell.length_c   1.000
_cell.angle_alpha   90.00
_cell.angle_beta   90.00
_cell.angle_gamma   90.00
#
_symmetry.space_group_name_H-M   'P 1'
#
loop_
_entity.id
_entity.type
_entity.pdbx_description
1 polymer ?
#
loop_
_entity_poly.entity_id
_entity_poly.type
_entity_poly.pdbx_seq_one_letter_code
_entity_poly.pdbx_strand_id
1 'polypeptide(L)'
;ARGGATPLVVAEGRHVLGVVELSDVVKQGIKEKFAQLRAMGIKTVMITGDNPLTAAAIAAEAGVDDYIAQARPEDKLARIRAEQAGGRLVAMVGDGTNDAPALAQADVGLAMNSGTQAAKEAGNMVDLDSDPAKLLAVVEVGKQQLITRGALTTFSLANDVSKYFAILP
;
A
#
# COMPACT_ATOMS: atom_id res chain seq x y z
N ALA A 1 27.88 1.80 5.73
CA ALA A 1 27.38 2.13 7.09
C ALA A 1 26.32 3.24 7.10
N ARG A 2 26.48 4.38 6.41
CA ARG A 2 25.48 5.47 6.40
C ARG A 2 24.32 5.29 5.41
N GLY A 3 24.37 4.31 4.52
CA GLY A 3 23.39 4.09 3.45
C GLY A 3 22.20 3.18 3.78
N GLY A 4 22.01 2.78 5.05
CA GLY A 4 20.89 1.91 5.44
C GLY A 4 21.03 0.43 5.07
N ALA A 5 22.06 0.03 4.33
CA ALA A 5 22.34 -1.36 4.05
C ALA A 5 23.00 -2.11 5.23
N THR A 6 22.82 -3.43 5.26
CA THR A 6 23.39 -4.34 6.25
C THR A 6 24.76 -4.83 5.80
N PRO A 7 25.87 -4.42 6.46
CA PRO A 7 27.20 -4.90 6.11
C PRO A 7 27.44 -6.29 6.71
N LEU A 8 27.69 -7.29 5.87
CA LEU A 8 28.20 -8.60 6.28
C LEU A 8 29.71 -8.63 6.10
N VAL A 9 30.44 -8.87 7.18
CA VAL A 9 31.90 -9.02 7.12
C VAL A 9 32.23 -10.48 6.75
N VAL A 10 33.07 -10.66 5.74
CA VAL A 10 33.58 -11.97 5.31
C VAL A 10 35.01 -12.11 5.82
N ALA A 11 35.30 -13.21 6.51
CA ALA A 11 36.62 -13.49 7.07
C ALA A 11 37.00 -14.97 6.91
N GLU A 12 38.29 -15.24 6.77
CA GLU A 12 38.87 -16.58 6.82
C GLU A 12 39.79 -16.67 8.03
N GLY A 13 39.39 -17.48 9.02
CA GLY A 13 40.06 -17.56 10.31
C GLY A 13 40.06 -16.21 11.04
N ARG A 14 41.25 -15.62 11.21
CA ARG A 14 41.43 -14.27 11.82
C ARG A 14 41.65 -13.16 10.79
N HIS A 15 41.67 -13.47 9.50
CA HIS A 15 41.87 -12.48 8.45
C HIS A 15 40.52 -12.04 7.86
N VAL A 16 40.24 -10.74 7.94
CA VAL A 16 39.09 -10.14 7.25
C VAL A 16 39.39 -10.09 5.76
N LEU A 17 38.53 -10.70 4.96
CA LEU A 17 38.63 -10.74 3.50
C LEU A 17 37.91 -9.57 2.83
N GLY A 18 36.82 -9.08 3.43
CA GLY A 18 36.06 -7.95 2.90
C GLY A 18 34.69 -7.77 3.56
N VAL A 19 33.88 -6.89 2.98
CA VAL A 19 32.51 -6.61 3.42
C VAL A 19 31.56 -6.74 2.22
N VAL A 20 30.48 -7.49 2.39
CA VAL A 20 29.36 -7.58 1.44
C VAL A 20 28.21 -6.74 1.98
N GLU A 21 27.74 -5.80 1.17
CA GLU A 21 26.62 -4.92 1.51
C GLU A 21 25.31 -5.55 1.04
N LEU A 22 24.39 -5.86 1.97
CA LEU A 22 23.02 -6.24 1.63
C LEU A 22 22.08 -5.05 1.82
N SER A 23 21.50 -4.58 0.72
CA SER A 23 20.42 -3.59 0.71
C SER A 23 19.15 -4.23 0.17
N ASP A 24 18.01 -3.85 0.74
CA ASP A 24 16.73 -4.18 0.15
C ASP A 24 16.54 -3.31 -1.11
N VAL A 25 16.24 -3.94 -2.25
CA VAL A 25 16.17 -3.21 -3.52
C VAL A 25 14.74 -2.73 -3.73
N VAL A 26 14.57 -1.41 -3.76
CA VAL A 26 13.30 -0.81 -4.12
C VAL A 26 12.97 -1.18 -5.58
N LYS A 27 11.78 -1.75 -5.81
CA LYS A 27 11.34 -2.13 -7.16
C LYS A 27 11.34 -0.90 -8.08
N GLN A 28 11.85 -1.07 -9.29
CA GLN A 28 11.87 -0.02 -10.31
C GLN A 28 10.45 0.51 -10.57
N GLY A 29 10.29 1.82 -10.72
CA GLY A 29 9.01 2.45 -11.02
C GLY A 29 8.10 2.74 -9.81
N ILE A 30 8.47 2.31 -8.59
CA ILE A 30 7.60 2.49 -7.42
C ILE A 30 7.48 3.97 -7.03
N LYS A 31 8.54 4.75 -7.24
CA LYS A 31 8.59 6.17 -6.91
C LYS A 31 7.60 6.97 -7.75
N GLU A 32 7.55 6.69 -9.04
CA GLU A 32 6.59 7.27 -9.97
C GLU A 32 5.16 6.90 -9.58
N LYS A 33 4.93 5.64 -9.18
CA LYS A 33 3.60 5.17 -8.76
C LYS A 33 3.14 5.82 -7.45
N PHE A 34 4.02 5.99 -6.46
CA PHE A 34 3.69 6.74 -5.24
C PHE A 34 3.48 8.23 -5.51
N ALA A 35 4.22 8.83 -6.45
CA ALA A 35 3.97 10.20 -6.89
C ALA A 35 2.57 10.35 -7.54
N GLN A 36 2.13 9.36 -8.33
CA GLN A 36 0.78 9.35 -8.90
C GLN A 36 -0.31 9.22 -7.83
N LEU A 37 -0.14 8.31 -6.85
CA LEU A 37 -1.05 8.20 -5.71
C LEU A 37 -1.16 9.52 -4.93
N ARG A 38 -0.02 10.19 -4.69
CA ARG A 38 0.03 11.50 -4.05
C ARG A 38 -0.70 12.57 -4.86
N ALA A 39 -0.53 12.60 -6.18
CA ALA A 39 -1.26 13.49 -7.08
C ALA A 39 -2.78 13.24 -7.07
N MET A 40 -3.19 12.01 -6.76
CA MET A 40 -4.60 11.63 -6.57
C MET A 40 -5.15 11.96 -5.18
N GLY A 41 -4.33 12.57 -4.30
CA GLY A 41 -4.69 12.91 -2.92
C GLY A 41 -4.56 11.77 -1.92
N ILE A 42 -3.87 10.68 -2.28
CA ILE A 42 -3.72 9.49 -1.43
C ILE A 42 -2.37 9.56 -0.71
N LYS A 43 -2.40 9.53 0.62
CA LYS A 43 -1.20 9.47 1.47
C LYS A 43 -0.66 8.05 1.55
N THR A 44 0.65 7.92 1.38
CA THR A 44 1.37 6.64 1.39
C THR A 44 2.24 6.54 2.64
N VAL A 45 2.06 5.50 3.45
CA VAL A 45 2.81 5.29 4.69
C VAL A 45 3.48 3.93 4.64
N MET A 46 4.80 3.89 4.77
CA MET A 46 5.55 2.63 4.85
C MET A 46 5.61 2.13 6.28
N ILE A 47 5.38 0.84 6.52
CA ILE A 47 5.48 0.25 7.86
C ILE A 47 6.42 -0.95 7.76
N THR A 48 7.58 -0.87 8.41
CA THR A 48 8.62 -1.92 8.36
C THR A 48 9.10 -2.31 9.76
N GLY A 49 9.54 -3.56 9.91
CA GLY A 49 10.26 -4.05 11.08
C GLY A 49 11.74 -3.66 11.11
N ASP A 50 12.26 -3.06 10.03
CA ASP A 50 13.66 -2.66 9.93
C ASP A 50 14.03 -1.53 10.90
N ASN A 51 15.33 -1.38 11.12
CA ASN A 51 15.84 -0.29 11.91
C ASN A 51 15.53 1.08 11.27
N PRO A 52 15.50 2.18 12.05
CA PRO A 52 15.14 3.50 11.56
C PRO A 52 16.03 4.04 10.43
N LEU A 53 17.30 3.65 10.39
CA LEU A 53 18.28 4.09 9.40
C LEU A 53 17.98 3.47 8.03
N THR A 54 17.72 2.16 8.00
CA THR A 54 17.32 1.42 6.79
C THR A 54 15.95 1.87 6.30
N ALA A 55 14.98 1.99 7.22
CA ALA A 55 13.63 2.46 6.88
C ALA A 55 13.65 3.87 6.28
N ALA A 56 14.44 4.79 6.82
CA ALA A 56 14.57 6.14 6.27
C ALA A 56 15.16 6.15 4.85
N ALA A 57 16.19 5.32 4.61
CA ALA A 57 16.84 5.22 3.30
C ALA A 57 15.85 4.68 2.25
N ILE A 58 15.16 3.57 2.56
CA ILE A 58 14.16 2.97 1.68
C ILE A 58 12.97 3.92 1.46
N ALA A 59 12.49 4.60 2.50
CA ALA A 59 11.40 5.56 2.39
C ALA A 59 11.75 6.73 1.46
N ALA A 60 12.98 7.25 1.56
CA ALA A 60 13.46 8.33 0.71
C ALA A 60 13.66 7.90 -0.74
N GLU A 61 14.16 6.68 -0.95
CA GLU A 61 14.32 6.10 -2.29
C GLU A 61 12.97 5.84 -2.96
N ALA A 62 12.03 5.22 -2.23
CA ALA A 62 10.69 4.94 -2.71
C ALA A 62 9.81 6.19 -2.84
N GLY A 63 10.08 7.26 -2.09
CA GLY A 63 9.30 8.50 -2.16
C GLY A 63 7.94 8.44 -1.47
N VAL A 64 7.82 7.68 -0.38
CA VAL A 64 6.60 7.62 0.47
C VAL A 64 6.41 8.90 1.27
N ASP A 65 5.20 9.17 1.76
CA ASP A 65 4.91 10.38 2.56
C ASP A 65 5.42 10.30 4.00
N ASP A 66 5.42 9.10 4.57
CA ASP A 66 5.68 8.86 5.98
C ASP A 66 6.13 7.40 6.18
N TYR A 67 6.80 7.10 7.30
CA TYR A 67 7.17 5.74 7.62
C TYR A 67 7.21 5.45 9.12
N ILE A 68 7.01 4.17 9.46
CA ILE A 68 7.20 3.63 10.82
C ILE A 68 8.26 2.54 10.73
N ALA A 69 9.35 2.71 11.47
CA ALA A 69 10.42 1.73 11.60
C ALA A 69 10.23 0.90 12.88
N GLN A 70 10.84 -0.30 12.93
CA GLN A 70 10.74 -1.24 14.06
C GLN A 70 9.30 -1.49 14.51
N ALA A 71 8.36 -1.50 13.56
CA ALA A 71 6.95 -1.60 13.85
C ALA A 71 6.60 -3.01 14.34
N ARG A 72 5.97 -3.09 15.52
CA ARG A 72 5.34 -4.33 16.01
C ARG A 72 3.94 -4.48 15.42
N PRO A 73 3.35 -5.69 15.43
CA PRO A 73 1.99 -5.90 14.92
C PRO A 73 0.95 -4.93 15.51
N GLU A 74 1.07 -4.60 16.80
CA GLU A 74 0.17 -3.67 17.49
C GLU A 74 0.31 -2.24 16.97
N ASP A 75 1.53 -1.84 16.61
CA ASP A 75 1.82 -0.50 16.08
C ASP A 75 1.18 -0.33 14.68
N LYS A 76 1.12 -1.41 13.88
CA LYS A 76 0.40 -1.42 12.58
C LYS A 76 -1.09 -1.16 12.77
N LEU A 77 -1.72 -1.93 13.68
CA LEU A 77 -3.14 -1.79 14.02
C LEU A 77 -3.47 -0.42 14.59
N ALA A 78 -2.63 0.09 15.50
CA ALA A 78 -2.81 1.41 16.10
C ALA A 78 -2.75 2.51 15.04
N ARG A 79 -1.81 2.40 14.07
CA ARG A 79 -1.71 3.36 12.97
C ARG A 79 -2.96 3.36 12.09
N ILE A 80 -3.46 2.19 11.70
CA ILE A 80 -4.69 2.09 10.90
C ILE A 80 -5.87 2.73 11.63
N ARG A 81 -6.08 2.39 12.90
CA ARG A 81 -7.17 2.96 13.71
C ARG A 81 -7.05 4.46 13.89
N ALA A 82 -5.84 4.99 14.04
CA ALA A 82 -5.62 6.43 14.16
C ALA A 82 -6.01 7.17 12.87
N GLU A 83 -5.64 6.64 11.70
CA GLU A 83 -6.01 7.21 10.40
C GLU A 83 -7.53 7.12 10.17
N GLN A 84 -8.15 5.99 10.52
CA GLN A 84 -9.62 5.78 10.45
C GLN A 84 -10.38 6.72 11.40
N ALA A 85 -9.91 6.90 12.63
CA ALA A 85 -10.47 7.86 13.58
C ALA A 85 -10.37 9.31 13.07
N GLY A 86 -9.38 9.59 12.21
CA GLY A 86 -9.26 10.84 11.47
C GLY A 86 -10.20 10.97 10.27
N GLY A 87 -11.14 10.04 10.07
CA GLY A 87 -12.12 10.05 8.99
C GLY A 87 -11.58 9.61 7.63
N ARG A 88 -10.43 8.95 7.57
CA ARG A 88 -9.81 8.47 6.33
C ARG A 88 -10.14 6.99 6.13
N LEU A 89 -10.40 6.61 4.88
CA LEU A 89 -10.40 5.20 4.49
C LEU A 89 -8.96 4.72 4.34
N VAL A 90 -8.65 3.57 4.90
CA VAL A 90 -7.31 3.01 4.94
C VAL A 90 -7.24 1.73 4.12
N ALA A 91 -6.34 1.73 3.14
CA ALA A 91 -5.93 0.52 2.43
C ALA A 91 -4.60 0.01 3.00
N MET A 92 -4.48 -1.30 3.18
CA MET A 92 -3.25 -1.95 3.64
C MET A 92 -2.81 -3.03 2.64
N VAL A 93 -1.51 -3.12 2.40
CA VAL A 93 -0.87 -4.23 1.67
C VAL A 93 0.04 -4.99 2.62
N GLY A 94 0.02 -6.31 2.57
CA GLY A 94 0.88 -7.16 3.40
C GLY A 94 0.95 -8.61 2.92
N ASP A 95 1.90 -9.36 3.46
CA ASP A 95 2.17 -10.77 3.13
C ASP A 95 2.30 -11.69 4.35
N GLY A 96 2.61 -11.14 5.51
CA GLY A 96 2.89 -11.93 6.71
C GLY A 96 1.64 -12.39 7.46
N THR A 97 1.78 -13.48 8.22
CA THR A 97 0.84 -13.83 9.30
C THR A 97 0.66 -12.68 10.29
N ASN A 98 1.72 -11.90 10.52
CA ASN A 98 1.71 -10.72 11.39
C ASN A 98 0.89 -9.56 10.82
N ASP A 99 0.60 -9.57 9.51
CA ASP A 99 -0.18 -8.54 8.84
C ASP A 99 -1.65 -8.89 8.76
N ALA A 100 -2.03 -10.16 8.95
CA ALA A 100 -3.42 -10.60 8.87
C ALA A 100 -4.39 -9.78 9.77
N PRO A 101 -4.07 -9.47 11.04
CA PRO A 101 -4.94 -8.63 11.86
C PRO A 101 -5.09 -7.21 11.30
N ALA A 102 -4.00 -6.66 10.77
CA ALA A 102 -3.99 -5.30 10.24
C ALA A 102 -4.69 -5.21 8.87
N LEU A 103 -4.55 -6.23 8.02
CA LEU A 103 -5.31 -6.41 6.78
C LEU A 103 -6.82 -6.48 7.05
N ALA A 104 -7.23 -7.23 8.08
CA ALA A 104 -8.63 -7.35 8.48
C ALA A 104 -9.20 -6.05 9.10
N GLN A 105 -8.36 -5.21 9.71
CA GLN A 105 -8.76 -3.94 10.30
C GLN A 105 -8.87 -2.80 9.26
N ALA A 106 -8.11 -2.90 8.16
CA ALA A 106 -8.16 -1.93 7.07
C ALA A 106 -9.51 -1.96 6.35
N ASP A 107 -9.91 -0.84 5.77
CA ASP A 107 -11.12 -0.76 4.93
C ASP A 107 -10.95 -1.53 3.63
N VAL A 108 -9.71 -1.60 3.13
CA VAL A 108 -9.31 -2.41 1.97
C VAL A 108 -7.98 -3.11 2.27
N GLY A 109 -8.02 -4.40 2.56
CA GLY A 109 -6.85 -5.26 2.72
C GLY A 109 -6.46 -5.96 1.41
N LEU A 110 -5.22 -5.77 0.96
CA LEU A 110 -4.62 -6.43 -0.18
C LEU A 110 -3.50 -7.38 0.29
N ALA A 111 -3.76 -8.69 0.23
CA ALA A 111 -2.77 -9.70 0.56
C ALA A 111 -1.90 -10.03 -0.66
N MET A 112 -0.59 -10.24 -0.49
CA MET A 112 0.27 -10.73 -1.57
C MET A 112 0.08 -12.23 -1.81
N ASN A 113 0.26 -12.70 -3.04
CA ASN A 113 0.15 -14.12 -3.37
C ASN A 113 1.28 -14.97 -2.79
N SER A 114 2.47 -14.40 -2.58
CA SER A 114 3.52 -15.04 -1.76
C SER A 114 3.17 -15.10 -0.27
N GLY A 115 2.13 -14.39 0.16
CA GLY A 115 1.74 -14.29 1.56
C GLY A 115 1.13 -15.56 2.14
N THR A 116 1.07 -15.59 3.47
CA THR A 116 0.51 -16.71 4.24
C THR A 116 -0.98 -16.90 3.97
N GLN A 117 -1.52 -18.13 4.19
CA GLN A 117 -2.96 -18.34 4.04
C GLN A 117 -3.78 -17.43 4.96
N ALA A 118 -3.31 -17.21 6.19
CA ALA A 118 -3.94 -16.28 7.11
C ALA A 118 -4.04 -14.85 6.55
N ALA A 119 -3.00 -14.35 5.87
CA ALA A 119 -3.05 -13.04 5.21
C ALA A 119 -4.06 -13.01 4.05
N LYS A 120 -4.10 -14.08 3.24
CA LYS A 120 -5.03 -14.21 2.11
C LYS A 120 -6.49 -14.30 2.54
N GLU A 121 -6.77 -14.97 3.66
CA GLU A 121 -8.12 -15.08 4.23
C GLU A 121 -8.56 -13.79 4.93
N ALA A 122 -7.62 -13.03 5.51
CA ALA A 122 -7.90 -11.76 6.17
C ALA A 122 -8.07 -10.58 5.20
N GLY A 123 -7.40 -10.61 4.04
CA GLY A 123 -7.49 -9.58 3.02
C GLY A 123 -8.78 -9.66 2.19
N ASN A 124 -9.23 -8.52 1.67
CA ASN A 124 -10.36 -8.46 0.73
C ASN A 124 -9.97 -8.89 -0.69
N MET A 125 -8.69 -8.71 -1.04
CA MET A 125 -8.15 -8.99 -2.36
C MET A 125 -6.79 -9.68 -2.23
N VAL A 126 -6.44 -10.50 -3.23
CA VAL A 126 -5.12 -11.14 -3.33
C VAL A 126 -4.42 -10.65 -4.59
N ASP A 127 -3.24 -10.06 -4.44
CA ASP A 127 -2.37 -9.70 -5.55
C ASP A 127 -1.53 -10.90 -6.00
N LEU A 128 -1.90 -11.45 -7.17
CA LEU A 128 -1.25 -12.59 -7.81
C LEU A 128 0.23 -12.36 -8.17
N ASP A 129 0.64 -11.11 -8.47
CA ASP A 129 2.01 -10.78 -8.89
C ASP A 129 2.89 -10.30 -7.73
N SER A 130 2.31 -10.12 -6.54
CA SER A 130 3.01 -9.62 -5.34
C SER A 130 3.77 -8.30 -5.61
N ASP A 131 3.14 -7.39 -6.37
CA ASP A 131 3.63 -6.04 -6.63
C ASP A 131 2.83 -5.04 -5.79
N PRO A 132 3.41 -4.49 -4.69
CA PRO A 132 2.71 -3.52 -3.84
C PRO A 132 2.23 -2.28 -4.61
N ALA A 133 2.82 -2.02 -5.76
CA ALA A 133 2.48 -0.90 -6.60
C ALA A 133 1.22 -1.12 -7.46
N LYS A 134 0.59 -2.31 -7.40
CA LYS A 134 -0.76 -2.55 -7.95
C LYS A 134 -1.88 -1.84 -7.20
N LEU A 135 -1.60 -1.32 -6.01
CA LEU A 135 -2.57 -0.51 -5.27
C LEU A 135 -3.08 0.66 -6.12
N LEU A 136 -2.21 1.26 -6.93
CA LEU A 136 -2.60 2.29 -7.90
C LEU A 136 -3.67 1.80 -8.88
N ALA A 137 -3.47 0.63 -9.50
CA ALA A 137 -4.42 0.07 -10.45
C ALA A 137 -5.77 -0.24 -9.77
N VAL A 138 -5.75 -0.75 -8.53
CA VAL A 138 -6.98 -0.99 -7.74
C VAL A 138 -7.75 0.32 -7.53
N VAL A 139 -7.06 1.40 -7.18
CA VAL A 139 -7.65 2.73 -7.00
C VAL A 139 -8.21 3.28 -8.32
N GLU A 140 -7.47 3.18 -9.42
CA GLU A 140 -7.89 3.66 -10.73
C GLU A 140 -9.15 2.97 -11.22
N VAL A 141 -9.19 1.63 -11.17
CA VAL A 141 -10.36 0.85 -11.56
C VAL A 141 -11.55 1.18 -10.66
N GLY A 142 -11.32 1.29 -9.34
CA GLY A 142 -12.36 1.67 -8.39
C GLY A 142 -12.97 3.05 -8.71
N LYS A 143 -12.12 4.06 -8.99
CA LYS A 143 -12.58 5.40 -9.38
C LYS A 143 -13.35 5.36 -10.70
N GLN A 144 -12.87 4.62 -11.70
CA GLN A 144 -13.53 4.52 -13.00
C GLN A 144 -14.94 3.93 -12.87
N GLN A 145 -15.12 2.87 -12.06
CA GLN A 145 -16.43 2.26 -11.82
C GLN A 145 -17.40 3.24 -11.14
N LEU A 146 -16.92 3.99 -10.14
CA LEU A 146 -17.73 4.99 -9.43
C LEU A 146 -18.17 6.13 -10.37
N ILE A 147 -17.25 6.67 -11.18
CA ILE A 147 -17.55 7.73 -12.15
C ILE A 147 -18.58 7.24 -13.17
N THR A 148 -18.38 6.04 -13.72
CA THR A 148 -19.27 5.48 -14.74
C THR A 148 -20.68 5.26 -14.19
N ARG A 149 -20.80 4.69 -12.98
CA ARG A 149 -22.10 4.51 -12.32
C ARG A 149 -22.77 5.84 -12.06
N GLY A 150 -22.06 6.80 -11.47
CA GLY A 150 -22.59 8.14 -11.21
C GLY A 150 -23.12 8.81 -12.48
N ALA A 151 -22.31 8.81 -13.55
CA ALA A 151 -22.68 9.40 -14.83
C ALA A 151 -23.93 8.76 -15.43
N LEU A 152 -24.01 7.43 -15.46
CA LEU A 152 -25.17 6.72 -16.00
C LEU A 152 -26.44 6.96 -15.17
N THR A 153 -26.33 6.96 -13.84
CA THR A 153 -27.48 7.25 -12.96
C THR A 153 -27.99 8.67 -13.17
N THR A 154 -27.10 9.68 -13.22
CA THR A 154 -27.49 11.07 -13.48
C THR A 154 -28.11 11.23 -14.87
N PHE A 155 -27.52 10.59 -15.89
CA PHE A 155 -28.04 10.61 -17.26
C PHE A 155 -29.44 9.97 -17.34
N SER A 156 -29.63 8.81 -16.71
CA SER A 156 -30.91 8.10 -16.70
C SER A 156 -31.99 8.94 -16.01
N LEU A 157 -31.69 9.51 -14.84
CA LEU A 157 -32.63 10.36 -14.11
C LEU A 157 -33.02 11.61 -14.90
N ALA A 158 -32.05 12.27 -15.54
CA ALA A 158 -32.31 13.43 -16.38
C ALA A 158 -33.23 13.09 -17.56
N ASN A 159 -33.00 11.93 -18.20
CA ASN A 159 -33.82 11.46 -19.29
C ASN A 159 -35.27 11.18 -18.86
N ASP A 160 -35.47 10.63 -17.66
CA ASP A 160 -36.82 10.36 -17.15
C ASP A 160 -37.63 11.64 -16.90
N VAL A 161 -36.97 12.75 -16.50
CA VAL A 161 -37.62 14.07 -16.41
C VAL A 161 -38.08 14.53 -17.79
N SER A 162 -37.26 14.39 -18.83
CA SER A 162 -37.65 14.73 -20.21
C SER A 162 -38.80 13.86 -20.73
N LYS A 163 -38.78 12.56 -20.43
CA LYS A 163 -39.88 11.64 -20.78
C LYS A 163 -41.19 12.03 -20.11
N TYR A 164 -41.15 12.50 -18.87
CA TYR A 164 -42.36 12.97 -18.16
C TYR A 164 -43.09 14.06 -18.97
N PHE A 165 -42.37 15.07 -19.46
CA PHE A 165 -42.96 16.14 -20.30
C PHE A 165 -43.38 15.69 -21.71
N ALA A 166 -42.84 14.57 -22.21
CA ALA A 166 -43.18 14.06 -23.53
C ALA A 166 -44.40 13.12 -23.50
N ILE A 167 -44.62 12.42 -22.38
CA ILE A 167 -45.64 11.37 -22.24
C ILE A 167 -46.88 11.89 -21.53
N LEU A 168 -46.72 12.70 -20.48
CA LEU A 168 -47.84 13.29 -19.76
C LEU A 168 -48.14 14.68 -20.34
N PRO A 169 -49.41 14.98 -20.68
CA PRO A 169 -49.83 16.24 -21.28
C PRO A 169 -49.69 17.44 -20.33
#